data_AF-A0A0J9EUP5-F1
#
_entry.id   AF-A0A0J9EUP5-F1
#
_cell.length_a   1.000
_cell.length_b   1.000
_cell.length_c   1.000
_cell.angle_alpha   90.00
_cell.angle_beta   90.00
_cell.angle_gamma   90.00
#
_symmetry.space_group_name_H-M   'P 1'
#
loop_
_entity.id
_entity.type
_entity.pdbx_description
1 polymer ?
#
loop_
_entity_poly.entity_id
_entity_poly.type
_entity_poly.pdbx_seq_one_letter_code
_entity_poly.pdbx_strand_id
1 'polypeptide(L)'
;GKESRFQKWVNHNISKQLVEVAQQLNSAIAFEDLSCIRLRTKVRKKTLTEINRWAFYQLRLFTEYKARIAGVDVILVAPRYTSQTCSICHHIHPEPGKSYRQGKVFKCGFCGFKHDADVNGALNIAQLGAVVNQPEISTYSCQLEGQLLLFPDGVG
;
A
#
# COMPACT_ATOMS: atom_id res chain seq x y z
N GLY A 1 3.31 27.01 12.95
CA GLY A 1 4.45 26.98 13.91
C GLY A 1 5.71 26.41 13.27
N LYS A 2 6.83 26.36 14.00
CA LYS A 2 8.14 25.87 13.48
C LYS A 2 8.08 24.42 12.96
N GLU A 3 7.43 23.52 13.71
CA GLU A 3 7.26 22.11 13.35
C GLU A 3 6.52 21.90 12.03
N SER A 4 5.39 22.60 11.82
CA SER A 4 4.61 22.52 10.58
C SER A 4 5.39 23.00 9.35
N ARG A 5 6.24 24.03 9.50
CA ARG A 5 7.13 24.49 8.42
C ARG A 5 8.20 23.46 8.09
N PHE A 6 8.77 22.83 9.11
CA PHE A 6 9.75 21.76 8.93
C PHE A 6 9.13 20.55 8.22
N GLN A 7 7.98 20.06 8.67
CA GLN A 7 7.27 18.95 8.02
C GLN A 7 6.93 19.27 6.56
N LYS A 8 6.45 20.50 6.28
CA LYS A 8 6.18 20.96 4.91
C LYS A 8 7.44 20.95 4.05
N TRP A 9 8.56 21.43 4.58
CA TRP A 9 9.84 21.43 3.88
C TRP A 9 10.31 20.00 3.59
N VAL A 10 10.29 19.11 4.58
CA VAL A 10 10.65 17.69 4.42
C VAL A 10 9.79 17.04 3.34
N ASN A 11 8.46 17.20 3.39
CA ASN A 11 7.56 16.62 2.40
C ASN A 11 7.77 17.18 1.00
N HIS A 12 8.09 18.48 0.86
CA HIS A 12 8.47 19.03 -0.45
C HIS A 12 9.76 18.39 -0.97
N ASN A 13 10.76 18.13 -0.14
CA ASN A 13 11.99 17.48 -0.62
C ASN A 13 11.74 16.02 -0.99
N ILE A 14 11.06 15.25 -0.14
CA ILE A 14 10.75 13.83 -0.37
C ILE A 14 9.90 13.68 -1.64
N SER A 15 8.81 14.42 -1.79
CA SER A 15 7.95 14.34 -2.99
C SER A 15 8.70 14.70 -4.28
N LYS A 16 9.69 15.61 -4.22
CA LYS A 16 10.52 15.92 -5.38
C LYS A 16 11.38 14.72 -5.77
N GLN A 17 12.07 14.13 -4.79
CA GLN A 17 12.92 12.95 -5.01
C GLN A 17 12.13 11.76 -5.52
N LEU A 18 10.94 11.49 -4.98
CA LEU A 18 10.06 10.41 -5.45
C LEU A 18 9.72 10.57 -6.93
N VAL A 19 9.34 11.78 -7.35
CA VAL A 19 8.99 12.06 -8.75
C VAL A 19 10.21 11.99 -9.65
N GLU A 20 11.37 12.48 -9.22
CA GLU A 20 12.62 12.39 -9.98
C GLU A 20 13.03 10.94 -10.23
N VAL A 21 13.00 10.10 -9.19
CA VAL A 21 13.31 8.67 -9.31
C VAL A 21 12.31 7.97 -10.23
N ALA A 22 11.01 8.22 -10.05
CA ALA A 22 9.97 7.62 -10.89
C ALA A 22 10.11 8.02 -12.37
N GLN A 23 10.43 9.29 -12.64
CA GLN A 23 10.66 9.78 -13.99
C GLN A 23 11.91 9.12 -14.63
N GLN A 24 13.00 8.99 -13.88
CA GLN A 24 14.23 8.32 -14.35
C GLN A 24 14.02 6.84 -14.66
N LEU A 25 13.18 6.17 -13.88
CA LEU A 25 12.86 4.76 -14.04
C LEU A 25 11.68 4.49 -14.98
N ASN A 26 11.10 5.53 -15.58
CA ASN A 26 9.86 5.45 -16.37
C ASN A 26 8.75 4.63 -15.66
N SER A 27 8.58 4.91 -14.37
CA SER A 27 7.72 4.15 -13.46
C SER A 27 6.62 5.03 -12.87
N ALA A 28 5.51 4.41 -12.44
CA ALA A 28 4.44 5.07 -11.71
C ALA A 28 4.70 5.00 -10.19
N ILE A 29 4.05 5.90 -9.43
CA ILE A 29 4.11 5.93 -7.96
C ILE A 29 2.77 5.46 -7.40
N ALA A 30 2.78 4.50 -6.48
CA ALA A 30 1.58 4.03 -5.80
C ALA A 30 1.49 4.54 -4.35
N PHE A 31 0.32 5.02 -3.93
CA PHE A 31 0.00 5.37 -2.55
C PHE A 31 -1.26 4.66 -2.06
N GLU A 32 -1.36 4.43 -0.75
CA GLU A 32 -2.63 4.07 -0.14
C GLU A 32 -3.62 5.24 -0.13
N ASP A 33 -4.89 4.95 -0.41
CA ASP A 33 -5.96 5.92 -0.25
C ASP A 33 -6.46 5.97 1.20
N LEU A 34 -5.85 6.85 2.00
CA LEU A 34 -6.20 7.07 3.40
C LEU A 34 -7.35 8.07 3.59
N SER A 35 -7.96 8.57 2.51
CA SER A 35 -8.96 9.67 2.55
C SER A 35 -10.17 9.36 3.43
N CYS A 36 -10.59 8.10 3.51
CA CYS A 36 -11.80 7.69 4.24
C CYS A 36 -11.57 7.23 5.69
N ILE A 37 -10.33 7.21 6.20
CA ILE A 37 -10.04 6.72 7.56
C ILE A 37 -10.69 7.61 8.63
N ARG A 38 -10.84 8.91 8.33
CA ARG A 38 -11.41 9.91 9.25
C ARG A 38 -12.91 9.72 9.52
N LEU A 39 -13.62 9.00 8.65
CA LEU A 39 -15.08 8.83 8.74
C LEU A 39 -15.51 7.59 9.53
N ARG A 40 -14.59 6.65 9.81
CA ARG A 40 -14.96 5.28 10.21
C ARG A 40 -14.98 5.01 11.72
N THR A 41 -14.45 5.88 12.57
CA THR A 41 -14.32 5.58 14.01
C THR A 41 -14.37 6.83 14.88
N LYS A 42 -15.01 6.76 16.07
CA LYS A 42 -14.75 7.69 17.19
C LYS A 42 -13.30 7.50 17.65
N VAL A 43 -12.35 8.08 16.93
CA VAL A 43 -10.93 7.99 17.24
C VAL A 43 -10.65 8.79 18.53
N ARG A 44 -10.01 8.16 19.53
CA ARG A 44 -9.60 8.83 20.77
C ARG A 44 -8.72 10.05 20.42
N LYS A 45 -8.89 11.18 21.11
CA LYS A 45 -8.16 12.45 20.83
C LYS A 45 -6.65 12.27 20.66
N LYS A 46 -6.01 11.38 21.42
CA LYS A 46 -4.57 11.09 21.35
C LYS A 46 -4.14 10.49 19.99
N THR A 47 -4.91 9.54 19.47
CA THR A 47 -4.69 8.92 18.16
C THR A 47 -4.97 9.91 17.02
N LEU A 48 -5.93 10.83 17.19
CA LEU A 48 -6.19 11.91 16.23
C LEU A 48 -4.98 12.87 16.13
N THR A 49 -4.32 13.17 17.25
CA THR A 49 -3.09 13.97 17.28
C THR A 49 -1.92 13.27 16.58
N GLU A 50 -1.79 11.94 16.72
CA GLU A 50 -0.76 11.16 16.01
C GLU A 50 -1.05 11.04 14.51
N ILE A 51 -2.31 10.84 14.11
CA ILE A 51 -2.74 10.89 12.71
C ILE A 51 -2.49 12.29 12.11
N ASN A 52 -2.75 13.36 12.86
CA ASN A 52 -2.48 14.74 12.43
C ASN A 52 -0.99 15.09 12.39
N ARG A 53 -0.13 14.34 13.11
CA ARG A 53 1.34 14.52 13.10
C ARG A 53 1.97 13.89 11.86
N TRP A 54 1.31 12.94 11.23
CA TRP A 54 1.80 12.29 10.03
C TRP A 54 1.18 12.92 8.78
N ALA A 55 1.98 13.80 8.18
CA ALA A 55 1.67 14.59 7.02
C ALA A 55 1.58 13.78 5.70
N PHE A 56 1.04 12.56 5.74
CA PHE A 56 0.90 11.69 4.57
C PHE A 56 0.02 12.31 3.50
N TYR A 57 -1.08 12.94 3.90
CA TYR A 57 -1.93 13.64 2.96
C TYR A 57 -1.18 14.78 2.26
N GLN A 58 -0.36 15.53 3.00
CA GLN A 58 0.47 16.58 2.42
C GLN A 58 1.55 16.02 1.49
N LEU A 59 2.23 14.94 1.89
CA LEU A 59 3.23 14.28 1.04
C LEU A 59 2.59 13.79 -0.27
N ARG A 60 1.41 13.16 -0.19
CA ARG A 60 0.64 12.73 -1.35
C ARG A 60 0.28 13.92 -2.25
N LEU A 61 -0.32 14.97 -1.71
CA LEU A 61 -0.65 16.18 -2.48
C LEU A 61 0.58 16.76 -3.19
N PHE A 62 1.71 16.82 -2.48
CA PHE A 62 2.96 17.34 -3.06
C PHE A 62 3.52 16.43 -4.15
N THR A 63 3.35 15.13 -4.00
CA THR A 63 3.76 14.16 -5.02
C THR A 63 2.85 14.26 -6.24
N GLU A 64 1.52 14.28 -6.06
CA GLU A 64 0.53 14.39 -7.13
C GLU A 64 0.77 15.61 -8.03
N TYR A 65 0.90 16.82 -7.47
CA TYR A 65 1.08 18.00 -8.32
C TYR A 65 2.42 18.00 -9.05
N LYS A 66 3.49 17.48 -8.44
CA LYS A 66 4.81 17.40 -9.08
C LYS A 66 4.87 16.32 -10.15
N ALA A 67 4.27 15.18 -9.87
CA ALA A 67 4.16 14.07 -10.79
C ALA A 67 3.38 14.50 -12.05
N ARG A 68 2.27 15.24 -11.86
CA ARG A 68 1.50 15.87 -12.94
C ARG A 68 2.36 16.75 -13.86
N ILE A 69 3.25 17.56 -13.28
CA ILE A 69 4.18 18.42 -14.03
C ILE A 69 5.23 17.58 -14.77
N ALA A 70 5.73 16.51 -14.14
CA ALA A 70 6.78 15.65 -14.69
C ALA A 70 6.28 14.57 -15.66
N GLY A 71 4.97 14.42 -15.82
CA GLY A 71 4.36 13.34 -16.62
C GLY A 71 4.45 11.96 -15.96
N VAL A 72 4.54 11.91 -14.63
CA VAL A 72 4.57 10.66 -13.84
C VAL A 72 3.18 10.35 -13.31
N ASP A 73 2.74 9.09 -13.46
CA ASP A 73 1.46 8.65 -12.93
C ASP A 73 1.50 8.39 -11.42
N VAL A 74 0.44 8.79 -10.74
CA VAL A 74 0.21 8.50 -9.32
C VAL A 74 -1.04 7.66 -9.17
N ILE A 75 -0.89 6.44 -8.65
CA ILE A 75 -1.94 5.45 -8.50
C ILE A 75 -2.34 5.35 -7.03
N LEU A 76 -3.63 5.23 -6.78
CA LEU A 76 -4.16 5.07 -5.43
C LEU A 76 -4.71 3.66 -5.26
N VAL A 77 -4.30 3.00 -4.18
CA VAL A 77 -4.75 1.65 -3.85
C VAL A 77 -5.55 1.63 -2.56
N ALA A 78 -6.48 0.69 -2.44
CA ALA A 78 -7.23 0.53 -1.21
C ALA A 78 -6.29 0.13 -0.05
N PRO A 79 -6.35 0.79 1.11
CA PRO A 79 -5.43 0.53 2.23
C PRO A 79 -5.71 -0.78 2.98
N ARG A 80 -6.69 -1.57 2.53
CA ARG A 80 -7.17 -2.73 3.29
C ARG A 80 -6.18 -3.89 3.09
N TYR A 81 -5.76 -4.49 4.20
CA TYR A 81 -4.88 -5.68 4.26
C TYR A 81 -3.44 -5.51 3.75
N THR A 82 -3.05 -4.36 3.21
CA THR A 82 -1.67 -4.06 2.75
C THR A 82 -0.60 -4.26 3.83
N SER A 83 -0.93 -3.95 5.08
CA SER A 83 -0.03 -4.14 6.23
C SER A 83 -0.11 -5.53 6.89
N GLN A 84 -1.03 -6.38 6.44
CA GLN A 84 -1.27 -7.72 6.99
C GLN A 84 -0.88 -8.85 6.02
N THR A 85 -0.91 -8.55 4.72
CA THR A 85 -0.59 -9.49 3.65
C THR A 85 0.92 -9.68 3.55
N CYS A 86 1.37 -10.91 3.35
CA CYS A 86 2.77 -11.17 3.00
C CYS A 86 3.03 -10.75 1.54
N SER A 87 4.05 -9.92 1.31
CA SER A 87 4.43 -9.48 -0.05
C SER A 87 5.03 -10.58 -0.94
N ILE A 88 5.39 -11.73 -0.36
CA ILE A 88 5.99 -12.86 -1.08
C ILE A 88 4.94 -13.92 -1.44
N CYS A 89 4.13 -14.37 -0.48
CA CYS A 89 3.17 -15.47 -0.69
C CYS A 89 1.71 -15.05 -0.61
N HIS A 90 1.43 -13.76 -0.36
CA HIS A 90 0.09 -13.17 -0.25
C HIS A 90 -0.81 -13.75 0.86
N HIS A 91 -0.25 -14.59 1.74
CA HIS A 91 -0.99 -15.12 2.87
C HIS A 91 -1.24 -14.02 3.93
N ILE A 92 -2.48 -13.95 4.40
CA ILE A 92 -2.91 -13.14 5.55
C ILE A 92 -3.04 -14.07 6.76
N HIS A 93 -2.86 -13.58 7.98
CA HIS A 93 -3.01 -14.42 9.16
C HIS A 93 -4.40 -15.12 9.16
N PRO A 94 -4.48 -16.44 9.36
CA PRO A 94 -5.72 -17.20 9.20
C PRO A 94 -6.76 -16.87 10.28
N GLU A 95 -6.29 -16.54 11.49
CA GLU A 95 -7.17 -16.13 12.59
C GLU A 95 -7.61 -14.66 12.43
N PRO A 96 -8.92 -14.38 12.42
CA PRO A 96 -9.45 -13.02 12.31
C PRO A 96 -8.93 -12.10 13.41
N GLY A 97 -8.48 -10.90 13.02
CA GLY A 97 -7.98 -9.89 13.95
C GLY A 97 -6.54 -10.08 14.41
N LYS A 98 -5.89 -11.20 14.06
CA LYS A 98 -4.44 -11.39 14.25
C LYS A 98 -3.65 -10.96 13.02
N SER A 99 -2.35 -10.74 13.21
CA SER A 99 -1.43 -10.33 12.15
C SER A 99 -0.06 -10.98 12.36
N TYR A 100 0.63 -11.24 11.25
CA TYR A 100 2.05 -11.61 11.24
C TYR A 100 2.98 -10.44 11.56
N ARG A 101 2.46 -9.21 11.60
CA ARG A 101 3.19 -8.01 12.01
C ARG A 101 3.30 -7.95 13.54
N GLN A 102 4.50 -7.71 14.02
CA GLN A 102 4.82 -7.42 15.42
C GLN A 102 5.67 -6.13 15.48
N GLY A 103 4.99 -5.00 15.69
CA GLY A 103 5.65 -3.68 15.69
C GLY A 103 6.24 -3.34 14.31
N LYS A 104 7.56 -3.16 14.26
CA LYS A 104 8.32 -2.86 13.02
C LYS A 104 8.74 -4.10 12.23
N VAL A 105 8.48 -5.30 12.74
CA VAL A 105 8.87 -6.55 12.09
C VAL A 105 7.64 -7.24 11.53
N PHE A 106 7.73 -7.74 10.30
CA PHE A 106 6.78 -8.66 9.71
C PHE A 106 7.43 -10.03 9.58
N LYS A 107 6.80 -11.07 10.14
CA LYS A 107 7.28 -12.46 10.02
C LYS A 107 6.11 -13.35 9.60
N CYS A 108 6.06 -13.72 8.33
CA CYS A 108 5.03 -14.59 7.79
C CYS A 108 5.10 -15.98 8.45
N GLY A 109 3.99 -16.41 9.05
CA GLY A 109 3.88 -17.75 9.62
C GLY A 109 3.64 -18.86 8.58
N PHE A 110 3.36 -18.50 7.32
CA PHE A 110 3.10 -19.45 6.24
C PHE A 110 4.37 -19.79 5.45
N CYS A 111 5.05 -18.80 4.85
CA CYS A 111 6.26 -19.02 4.05
C CYS A 111 7.58 -18.72 4.77
N GLY A 112 7.53 -18.23 6.02
CA GLY A 112 8.72 -17.90 6.80
C GLY A 112 9.40 -16.57 6.47
N PHE A 113 8.93 -15.83 5.45
CA PHE A 113 9.46 -14.52 5.09
C PHE A 113 9.51 -13.55 6.28
N LYS A 114 10.64 -12.86 6.45
CA LYS A 114 10.86 -11.91 7.55
C LYS A 114 11.52 -10.64 7.03
N HIS A 115 10.90 -9.49 7.28
CA HIS A 115 11.44 -8.19 6.91
C HIS A 115 10.90 -7.07 7.84
N ASP A 116 11.37 -5.85 7.63
CA ASP A 116 10.68 -4.64 8.11
C ASP A 116 9.23 -4.59 7.60
N ALA A 117 8.32 -4.24 8.50
CA ALA A 117 6.88 -4.24 8.24
C ALA A 117 6.43 -3.15 7.28
N ASP A 118 7.10 -1.99 7.30
CA ASP A 118 6.76 -0.88 6.41
C ASP A 118 7.28 -1.17 4.99
N VAL A 119 8.43 -1.86 4.86
CA VAL A 119 8.91 -2.38 3.56
C VAL A 119 7.95 -3.44 3.00
N ASN A 120 7.49 -4.40 3.81
CA ASN A 120 6.49 -5.37 3.35
C ASN A 120 5.20 -4.68 2.88
N GLY A 121 4.73 -3.67 3.63
CA GLY A 121 3.58 -2.85 3.24
C GLY A 121 3.80 -2.12 1.91
N ALA A 122 4.96 -1.49 1.73
CA ALA A 122 5.31 -0.79 0.49
C ALA A 122 5.33 -1.72 -0.72
N LEU A 123 5.86 -2.95 -0.57
CA LEU A 123 5.85 -3.95 -1.65
C LEU A 123 4.43 -4.36 -2.03
N ASN A 124 3.54 -4.59 -1.06
CA ASN A 124 2.13 -4.88 -1.33
C ASN A 124 1.44 -3.71 -2.06
N ILE A 125 1.71 -2.46 -1.65
CA ILE A 125 1.15 -1.27 -2.28
C ILE A 125 1.63 -1.16 -3.74
N ALA A 126 2.92 -1.41 -3.99
CA ALA A 126 3.48 -1.39 -5.33
C ALA A 126 2.85 -2.47 -6.23
N GLN A 127 2.69 -3.71 -5.72
CA GLN A 127 2.04 -4.80 -6.44
C GLN A 127 0.58 -4.48 -6.77
N LEU A 128 -0.19 -3.97 -5.81
CA LEU A 128 -1.57 -3.53 -6.04
C LEU A 128 -1.63 -2.37 -7.06
N GLY A 129 -0.71 -1.43 -6.98
CA GLY A 129 -0.63 -0.31 -7.91
C GLY A 129 -0.38 -0.78 -9.34
N ALA A 130 0.52 -1.75 -9.51
CA ALA A 130 0.78 -2.37 -10.80
C ALA A 130 -0.47 -3.04 -11.38
N VAL A 131 -1.22 -3.79 -10.57
CA VAL A 131 -2.44 -4.48 -11.02
C VAL A 131 -3.58 -3.51 -11.35
N VAL A 132 -3.73 -2.41 -10.59
CA VAL A 132 -4.72 -1.37 -10.91
C VAL A 132 -4.37 -0.67 -12.22
N ASN A 133 -3.09 -0.45 -12.50
CA ASN A 133 -2.62 0.24 -13.71
C ASN A 133 -2.58 -0.68 -14.94
N GLN A 134 -2.36 -1.98 -14.75
CA GLN A 134 -2.27 -2.99 -15.80
C GLN A 134 -3.17 -4.19 -15.45
N PRO A 135 -4.50 -4.03 -15.52
CA PRO A 135 -5.43 -5.09 -15.11
C PRO A 135 -5.31 -6.36 -15.97
N GLU A 136 -4.83 -6.23 -17.20
CA GLU A 136 -4.63 -7.34 -18.14
C GLU A 136 -3.44 -8.25 -17.77
N ILE A 137 -2.55 -7.80 -16.88
CA ILE A 137 -1.35 -8.53 -16.42
C ILE A 137 -1.42 -8.72 -14.90
N SER A 138 -2.54 -9.25 -14.42
CA SER A 138 -2.71 -9.51 -12.98
C SER A 138 -1.77 -10.63 -12.51
N THR A 139 -0.76 -10.27 -11.70
CA THR A 139 0.05 -11.23 -10.94
C THR A 139 -0.74 -11.87 -9.79
N TYR A 140 -1.95 -11.38 -9.51
CA TYR A 140 -2.91 -11.96 -8.57
C TYR A 140 -3.85 -12.95 -9.27
N SER A 141 -3.32 -13.80 -10.15
CA SER A 141 -4.09 -14.91 -10.72
C SER A 141 -4.15 -16.06 -9.71
N CYS A 142 -5.35 -16.51 -9.37
CA CYS A 142 -5.51 -17.81 -8.72
C CYS A 142 -5.18 -18.90 -9.75
N GLN A 143 -4.20 -19.76 -9.49
CA GLN A 143 -4.06 -20.99 -10.27
C GLN A 143 -5.26 -21.87 -9.94
N LEU A 144 -6.15 -22.09 -10.91
CA LEU A 144 -7.32 -22.96 -10.77
C LEU A 144 -6.97 -24.45 -10.82
N GLU A 145 -5.69 -24.82 -10.76
CA GLU A 145 -5.25 -26.21 -10.74
C GLU A 145 -5.69 -26.88 -9.44
N GLY A 146 -6.76 -27.69 -9.56
CA GLY A 146 -7.38 -28.43 -8.46
C GLY A 146 -8.88 -28.17 -8.25
N GLN A 147 -9.49 -27.20 -8.94
CA GLN A 147 -10.94 -26.91 -8.82
C GLN A 147 -11.82 -27.53 -9.91
N LEU A 148 -11.25 -28.25 -10.88
CA LEU A 148 -12.01 -28.94 -11.93
C LEU A 148 -12.93 -30.07 -11.41
N LEU A 149 -12.81 -30.47 -10.14
CA LEU A 149 -13.72 -31.44 -9.52
C LEU A 149 -15.03 -30.82 -8.99
N LEU A 150 -15.23 -29.49 -9.12
CA LEU A 150 -16.47 -28.81 -8.72
C LEU A 150 -17.50 -28.69 -9.85
N PHE A 151 -17.13 -29.08 -11.08
CA PHE A 151 -18.08 -29.27 -12.17
C PHE A 151 -18.24 -30.78 -12.37
N PRO A 152 -19.21 -31.44 -11.70
CA PRO A 152 -19.55 -32.80 -12.09
C PRO A 152 -19.97 -32.74 -13.56
N ASP A 153 -19.38 -33.63 -14.35
CA ASP A 153 -19.54 -33.71 -15.79
C ASP A 153 -20.99 -33.46 -16.21
N GLY A 154 -21.15 -32.54 -17.17
CA GLY A 154 -22.40 -32.39 -17.90
C GLY A 154 -22.74 -33.72 -18.56
N VAL A 155 -23.63 -34.48 -17.93
CA VAL A 155 -24.31 -35.61 -18.53
C VAL A 155 -25.45 -35.07 -19.38
N GLY A 156 -25.52 -35.57 -20.61
CA GLY A 156 -26.48 -35.19 -21.66
C GLY A 156 -27.95 -35.44 -21.37
#